data_AF-A0AAW6ED45-F1
#
_entry.id   AF-A0AAW6ED45-F1
#
_cell.length_a   1.000
_cell.length_b   1.000
_cell.length_c   1.000
_cell.angle_alpha   90.00
_cell.angle_beta   90.00
_cell.angle_gamma   90.00
#
_symmetry.space_group_name_H-M   'P 1'
#
loop_
_entity.id
_entity.type
_entity.pdbx_description
1 polymer ?
#
loop_
_entity_poly.entity_id
_entity_poly.type
_entity_poly.pdbx_seq_one_letter_code
_entity_poly.pdbx_strand_id
1 'polypeptide(L)' 'MIKIRIEGLPEDVEKFTEQLEKDGYEFLQKSENYPNRNSEYVRRYVEIRIIENKHS' A
#
# COMPACT_ATOMS: atom_id res chain seq x y z
N MET A 1 8.32 -3.84 10.87
CA MET A 1 7.00 -3.99 10.22
C MET A 1 6.41 -2.61 10.09
N ILE A 2 6.00 -2.20 8.90
CA ILE A 2 5.51 -0.84 8.63
C ILE A 2 4.05 -0.94 8.21
N LYS A 3 3.20 -0.22 8.93
CA LYS A 3 1.79 -0.06 8.58
C LYS A 3 1.63 1.26 7.84
N ILE A 4 1.26 1.18 6.56
CA ILE A 4 1.05 2.32 5.70
C ILE A 4 -0.45 2.49 5.49
N ARG A 5 -0.94 3.71 5.69
CA ARG A 5 -2.27 4.13 5.26
C ARG A 5 -2.10 4.90 3.95
N ILE A 6 -2.62 4.34 2.86
CA ILE A 6 -2.66 4.96 1.54
C ILE A 6 -4.07 5.53 1.37
N GLU A 7 -4.17 6.80 1.01
CA GLU A 7 -5.43 7.46 0.69
C GLU A 7 -5.25 8.17 -0.65
N GLY A 8 -6.12 7.88 -1.61
CA GLY A 8 -5.96 8.33 -2.98
C GLY A 8 -7.09 7.83 -3.87
N LEU A 9 -7.04 8.14 -5.16
CA LEU A 9 -7.95 7.53 -6.13
C LEU A 9 -7.67 6.02 -6.21
N PRO A 10 -8.69 5.18 -6.50
CA PRO A 10 -8.52 3.74 -6.58
C PRO A 10 -7.39 3.33 -7.54
N GLU A 11 -7.30 3.99 -8.70
CA GLU A 11 -6.23 3.74 -9.67
C GLU A 11 -4.82 4.06 -9.13
N ASP A 12 -4.69 5.16 -8.38
CA ASP A 12 -3.40 5.56 -7.80
C ASP A 12 -2.98 4.63 -6.66
N VAL A 13 -3.95 4.20 -5.84
CA VAL A 13 -3.72 3.23 -4.76
C VAL A 13 -3.26 1.88 -5.32
N GLU A 14 -3.84 1.43 -6.43
CA GLU A 14 -3.39 0.22 -7.12
C GLU A 14 -1.98 0.36 -7.68
N LYS A 15 -1.71 1.43 -8.45
CA LYS A 15 -0.37 1.69 -9.00
C LYS A 15 0.71 1.77 -7.92
N PHE A 16 0.40 2.40 -6.78
CA PHE A 16 1.34 2.50 -5.66
C PHE A 16 1.59 1.13 -5.01
N THR A 17 0.56 0.31 -4.88
CA THR A 17 0.69 -1.06 -4.34
C THR A 17 1.56 -1.91 -5.27
N GLU A 18 1.36 -1.83 -6.59
CA GLU A 18 2.20 -2.53 -7.58
C GLU A 18 3.65 -2.05 -7.55
N GLN A 19 3.88 -0.74 -7.40
CA GLN A 19 5.22 -0.18 -7.31
C GLN A 19 5.97 -0.69 -6.08
N LEU A 20 5.29 -0.78 -4.93
CA LEU A 20 5.85 -1.37 -3.72
C LEU A 20 6.24 -2.85 -3.90
N GLU A 21 5.45 -3.64 -4.64
CA GLU A 21 5.81 -5.02 -4.96
C GLU A 21 7.07 -5.07 -5.84
N LYS A 22 7.20 -4.15 -6.80
CA LYS A 22 8.39 -4.02 -7.66
C LYS A 22 9.64 -3.56 -6.91
N ASP A 23 9.47 -2.67 -5.94
CA ASP A 23 10.56 -2.13 -5.13
C ASP A 23 11.09 -3.16 -4.11
N GLY A 24 10.47 -4.34 -4.03
CA GLY A 24 10.94 -5.45 -3.20
C GLY A 24 10.40 -5.43 -1.77
N TYR A 25 9.30 -4.70 -1.52
CA TYR A 25 8.60 -4.77 -0.24
C TYR A 25 7.70 -6.00 -0.19
N GLU A 26 7.84 -6.82 0.85
CA GLU A 26 6.93 -7.94 1.10
C GLU A 26 5.67 -7.45 1.78
N PHE A 27 4.51 -7.66 1.16
CA PHE A 27 3.21 -7.39 1.77
C PHE A 27 2.84 -8.53 2.73
N LEU A 28 2.77 -8.22 4.02
CA LEU A 28 2.30 -9.14 5.04
C LEU A 28 0.77 -9.14 5.13
N GLN A 29 0.14 -7.99 4.93
CA GLN A 29 -1.31 -7.84 4.97
C GLN A 29 -1.76 -6.75 4.00
N LYS A 30 -2.78 -7.05 3.20
CA LYS A 30 -3.48 -6.09 2.34
C LYS A 30 -4.93 -5.99 2.85
N SER A 31 -5.34 -4.84 3.37
CA SER A 31 -6.75 -4.60 3.70
C SER A 31 -7.55 -4.27 2.43
N GLU A 32 -8.86 -4.48 2.50
CA GLU A 32 -9.79 -4.05 1.46
C GLU A 32 -9.81 -2.52 1.32
N ASN A 33 -10.21 -2.05 0.14
CA ASN A 33 -10.38 -0.63 -0.13
C ASN A 33 -11.62 -0.15 0.60
N TYR A 34 -11.46 0.78 1.52
CA TYR A 34 -12.59 1.44 2.15
C TYR A 34 -12.94 2.68 1.33
N PRO A 35 -14.11 2.73 0.69
CA PRO A 35 -14.56 3.93 -0.01
C PRO A 35 -14.87 5.03 1.01
N ASN A 36 -14.52 6.26 0.68
CA ASN A 36 -14.92 7.40 1.49
C ASN A 36 -16.35 7.80 1.11
N ARG A 37 -17.22 8.04 2.10
CA ARG A 37 -18.63 8.37 1.83
C ARG A 37 -18.68 9.68 1.04
N ASN A 38 -19.28 9.64 -0.15
CA ASN A 38 -19.44 10.79 -1.05
C ASN A 38 -18.15 11.25 -1.78
N SER A 39 -17.14 10.38 -1.90
CA SER A 39 -15.91 10.71 -2.62
C SER A 39 -15.32 9.51 -3.36
N GLU A 40 -14.66 9.77 -4.48
CA GLU A 40 -13.96 8.76 -5.28
C GLU A 40 -12.66 8.28 -4.60
N TYR A 41 -12.19 8.98 -3.57
CA TYR A 41 -11.03 8.57 -2.79
C TYR A 41 -11.33 7.29 -1.99
N VAL A 42 -10.38 6.36 -2.06
CA VAL A 42 -10.35 5.15 -1.26
C VAL A 42 -9.18 5.20 -0.29
N ARG A 43 -9.37 4.59 0.88
CA ARG A 43 -8.30 4.34 1.83
C ARG A 43 -7.99 2.85 1.87
N ARG A 44 -6.71 2.51 1.78
CA ARG A 44 -6.20 1.15 1.91
C ARG A 44 -5.13 1.11 2.98
N TYR A 45 -5.21 0.12 3.86
CA TYR A 45 -4.17 -0.17 4.83
C TYR A 45 -3.34 -1.32 4.30
N VAL A 46 -2.04 -1.12 4.24
CA VAL A 46 -1.08 -2.16 3.85
C VAL A 46 -0.04 -2.30 4.95
N GLU A 47 0.24 -3.54 5.30
CA GLU A 47 1.34 -3.88 6.21
C GLU A 47 2.46 -4.49 5.39
N ILE A 48 3.60 -3.79 5.36
CA ILE A 48 4.78 -4.20 4.60
C ILE A 48 5.92 -4.56 5.54
N ARG A 49 6.72 -5.52 5.10
CA ARG A 49 8.01 -5.86 5.68
C ARG A 49 9.10 -5.33 4.76
N ILE A 50 9.99 -4.52 5.32
CA ILE A 50 11.27 -4.22 4.67
C ILE A 50 12.14 -5.46 4.87
N ILE A 51 12.53 -6.11 3.78
CA ILE A 51 13.65 -7.04 3.80
C ILE A 51 14.89 -6.15 3.75
N GLU A 52 15.42 -5.76 4.91
CA GLU A 52 16.72 -5.08 4.97
C GLU A 52 17.78 -6.02 4.42
N ASN A 53 18.20 -5.78 3.17
CA ASN A 53 19.43 -6.36 2.62
C ASN A 53 19.95 -5.59 1.39
N LYS A 54 19.92 -4.26 1.41
CA LYS A 54 20.71 -3.41 0.48
C LYS A 54 21.25 -2.15 1.15
N HIS A 55 21.96 -2.33 2.25
CA HIS A 55 23.03 -1.41 2.63
C HIS A 55 24.21 -2.24 3.16
N SER A 56 25.00 -2.75 2.22
CA SER A 56 26.41 -3.12 2.42
C SER A 56 27.22 -2.29 1.44
#